data_AF-A0A9P0DJH6-F1
#
_entry.id   AF-A0A9P0DJH6-F1
#
_cell.length_a   1.000
_cell.length_b   1.000
_cell.length_c   1.000
_cell.angle_alpha   90.00
_cell.angle_beta   90.00
_cell.angle_gamma   90.00
#
_symmetry.space_group_name_H-M   'P 1'
#
loop_
_entity.id
_entity.type
_entity.pdbx_description
1 polymer ?
#
loop_
_entity_poly.entity_id
_entity_poly.type
_entity_poly.pdbx_seq_one_letter_code
_entity_poly.pdbx_strand_id
1 'polypeptide(L)'
;MSKTDPDSDDLDISMTAQELHILSELDSRQYGYLQLNEPENAKKKALVQKAIKYLQLMVVQARKQQKEQNENEPHNFQIKQISIDPKTWVKLGHFHLLLEEYRKALSAYQMFYRTQADNHWQNISFLYGLGLVYFHFKAYQ
;
A
#
# COMPACT_ATOMS: atom_id res chain seq x y z
N MET A 1 23.28 -5.24 -30.45
CA MET A 1 22.35 -5.81 -29.46
C MET A 1 21.75 -4.68 -28.64
N SER A 2 20.51 -4.32 -28.92
CA SER A 2 19.73 -3.38 -28.10
C SER A 2 19.38 -4.06 -26.79
N LYS A 3 19.80 -3.46 -25.68
CA LYS A 3 19.24 -3.81 -24.36
C LYS A 3 17.81 -3.30 -24.36
N THR A 4 16.85 -4.20 -24.27
CA THR A 4 15.46 -3.87 -23.98
C THR A 4 15.42 -3.47 -22.50
N ASP A 5 15.24 -2.18 -22.25
CA ASP A 5 14.95 -1.65 -20.92
C ASP A 5 13.63 -2.28 -20.41
N PRO A 6 13.59 -2.92 -19.24
CA PRO A 6 12.35 -3.55 -18.73
C PRO A 6 11.36 -2.58 -18.08
N ASP A 7 11.59 -1.25 -18.14
CA ASP A 7 10.90 -0.26 -17.31
C ASP A 7 9.97 0.70 -18.08
N SER A 8 9.68 0.44 -19.36
CA SER A 8 8.89 1.37 -20.19
C SER A 8 7.37 1.28 -20.02
N ASP A 9 6.84 0.28 -19.32
CA ASP A 9 5.38 0.08 -19.13
C ASP A 9 4.83 0.72 -17.84
N ASP A 10 5.68 1.30 -16.98
CA ASP A 10 5.26 1.97 -15.73
C ASP A 10 4.83 3.44 -15.95
N LEU A 11 4.84 3.90 -17.20
CA LEU A 11 4.46 5.25 -17.58
C LEU A 11 2.96 5.30 -17.94
N ASP A 12 2.17 5.95 -17.08
CA ASP A 12 0.74 6.28 -17.21
C ASP A 12 -0.28 5.35 -16.52
N ILE A 13 0.07 4.81 -15.35
CA ILE A 13 -0.96 4.27 -14.44
C ILE A 13 -1.65 5.45 -13.73
N SER A 14 -2.87 5.77 -14.16
CA SER A 14 -3.73 6.80 -13.54
C SER A 14 -5.07 6.21 -13.07
N MET A 15 -5.64 6.83 -12.03
CA MET A 15 -6.91 6.42 -11.44
C MET A 15 -7.98 7.49 -11.70
N THR A 16 -9.14 7.07 -12.21
CA THR A 16 -10.29 7.97 -12.41
C THR A 16 -10.96 8.29 -11.06
N ALA A 17 -11.73 9.38 -11.00
CA ALA A 17 -12.47 9.76 -9.79
C ALA A 17 -13.45 8.66 -9.34
N GLN A 18 -14.11 7.99 -10.29
CA GLN A 18 -15.02 6.88 -9.99
C GLN A 18 -14.27 5.68 -9.41
N GLU A 19 -13.12 5.32 -9.99
CA GLU A 19 -12.28 4.26 -9.47
C GLU A 19 -11.79 4.58 -8.05
N LEU A 20 -11.33 5.81 -7.80
CA LEU A 20 -10.91 6.27 -6.47
C LEU A 20 -12.05 6.21 -5.45
N HIS A 21 -13.27 6.57 -5.86
CA HIS A 21 -14.44 6.47 -5.00
C HIS A 21 -14.73 5.02 -4.59
N ILE A 22 -14.78 4.09 -5.55
CA ILE A 22 -14.97 2.66 -5.28
C ILE A 22 -13.86 2.13 -4.35
N LEU A 23 -12.62 2.49 -4.63
CA LEU A 23 -11.47 2.08 -3.83
C LEU A 23 -11.51 2.66 -2.42
N SER A 24 -12.07 3.86 -2.22
CA SER A 24 -12.14 4.52 -0.92
C SER A 24 -12.96 3.73 0.10
N GLU A 25 -13.98 3.00 -0.37
CA GLU A 25 -14.89 2.21 0.46
C GLU A 25 -14.27 0.88 0.94
N LEU A 26 -13.21 0.40 0.28
CA LEU A 26 -12.58 -0.89 0.61
C LEU A 26 -11.61 -0.78 1.79
N ASP A 27 -11.80 -1.58 2.83
CA ASP A 27 -10.86 -1.72 3.93
C ASP A 27 -10.77 -3.19 4.40
N SER A 28 -10.09 -3.43 5.52
CA SER A 28 -9.94 -4.77 6.10
C SER A 28 -11.27 -5.45 6.46
N ARG A 29 -12.34 -4.70 6.78
CA ARG A 29 -13.60 -5.24 7.29
C ARG A 29 -14.35 -6.04 6.23
N GLN A 30 -14.04 -5.82 4.95
CA GLN A 30 -14.56 -6.63 3.86
C GLN A 30 -13.87 -7.99 3.73
N TYR A 31 -12.77 -8.25 4.45
CA TYR A 31 -12.10 -9.55 4.41
C TYR A 31 -13.05 -10.68 4.87
N GLY A 32 -13.07 -11.77 4.10
CA GLY A 32 -13.98 -12.92 4.31
C GLY A 32 -15.39 -12.73 3.74
N TYR A 33 -15.86 -11.49 3.54
CA TYR A 33 -17.12 -11.20 2.86
C TYR A 33 -16.92 -10.93 1.37
N LEU A 34 -15.93 -10.10 1.02
CA LEU A 34 -15.55 -9.80 -0.35
C LEU A 34 -14.45 -10.76 -0.81
N GLN A 35 -14.82 -11.75 -1.62
CA GLN A 35 -13.89 -12.72 -2.16
C GLN A 35 -13.33 -12.25 -3.50
N LEU A 36 -12.30 -11.38 -3.48
CA LEU A 36 -11.70 -10.84 -4.71
C LEU A 36 -11.09 -11.91 -5.61
N ASN A 37 -10.73 -13.08 -5.06
CA ASN A 37 -10.13 -14.17 -5.81
C ASN A 37 -11.14 -14.98 -6.64
N GLU A 38 -12.44 -14.81 -6.39
CA GLU A 38 -13.51 -15.46 -7.15
C GLU A 38 -13.75 -14.79 -8.52
N PRO A 39 -14.14 -15.57 -9.55
CA PRO A 39 -14.27 -15.07 -10.91
C PRO A 39 -15.34 -13.97 -11.06
N GLU A 40 -16.41 -13.98 -10.25
CA GLU A 40 -17.45 -12.95 -10.26
C GLU A 40 -16.89 -11.57 -9.90
N ASN A 41 -15.81 -11.54 -9.12
CA ASN A 41 -15.17 -10.31 -8.65
C ASN A 41 -13.98 -9.88 -9.51
N ALA A 42 -13.72 -10.52 -10.67
CA ALA A 42 -12.54 -10.27 -11.49
C ALA A 42 -12.32 -8.79 -11.85
N LYS A 43 -13.39 -8.04 -12.16
CA LYS A 43 -13.30 -6.60 -12.46
C LYS A 43 -12.81 -5.79 -11.23
N LYS A 44 -13.36 -6.10 -10.05
CA LYS A 44 -12.98 -5.42 -8.81
C LYS A 44 -11.57 -5.83 -8.38
N LYS A 45 -11.19 -7.09 -8.56
CA LYS A 45 -9.82 -7.59 -8.35
C LYS A 45 -8.81 -6.82 -9.21
N ALA A 46 -9.08 -6.69 -10.51
CA ALA A 46 -8.22 -5.95 -11.43
C ALA A 46 -8.07 -4.48 -11.01
N LEU A 47 -9.18 -3.85 -10.57
CA LEU A 47 -9.15 -2.48 -10.04
C LEU A 47 -8.28 -2.36 -8.79
N VAL A 48 -8.39 -3.29 -7.84
CA VAL A 48 -7.55 -3.31 -6.63
C VAL A 48 -6.08 -3.53 -6.98
N GLN A 49 -5.77 -4.41 -7.94
CA GLN A 49 -4.40 -4.64 -8.42
C GLN A 49 -3.82 -3.39 -9.10
N LYS A 50 -4.62 -2.69 -9.92
CA LYS A 50 -4.24 -1.39 -10.50
C LYS A 50 -3.95 -0.36 -9.41
N ALA A 51 -4.78 -0.29 -8.38
CA ALA A 51 -4.59 0.61 -7.25
C ALA A 51 -3.30 0.31 -6.46
N ILE A 52 -2.97 -0.97 -6.24
CA ILE A 52 -1.71 -1.37 -5.60
C ILE A 52 -0.51 -0.85 -6.41
N LYS A 53 -0.49 -1.08 -7.72
CA LYS A 53 0.58 -0.59 -8.60
C LYS A 53 0.70 0.94 -8.53
N TYR A 54 -0.43 1.64 -8.66
CA TYR A 54 -0.49 3.09 -8.56
C TYR A 54 0.11 3.61 -7.23
N LEU A 55 -0.33 3.07 -6.09
CA LEU A 55 0.18 3.47 -4.78
C LEU A 55 1.66 3.12 -4.59
N GLN A 56 2.13 1.98 -5.09
CA GLN A 56 3.55 1.61 -5.05
C GLN A 56 4.41 2.57 -5.87
N LEU A 57 3.96 2.96 -7.06
CA LEU A 57 4.65 3.96 -7.88
C LEU A 57 4.72 5.31 -7.17
N MET A 58 3.64 5.77 -6.55
CA MET A 58 3.65 7.00 -5.74
C MET A 58 4.69 6.93 -4.61
N VAL A 59 4.79 5.79 -3.92
CA VAL A 59 5.79 5.57 -2.85
C VAL A 59 7.22 5.63 -3.40
N VAL A 60 7.48 4.99 -4.54
CA VAL A 60 8.80 4.98 -5.19
C VAL A 60 9.19 6.38 -5.65
N GLN A 61 8.27 7.11 -6.28
CA GLN A 61 8.49 8.49 -6.74
C GLN A 61 8.78 9.42 -5.56
N ALA A 62 8.00 9.34 -4.46
CA ALA A 62 8.24 10.14 -3.27
C ALA A 62 9.64 9.89 -2.67
N ARG A 63 10.09 8.63 -2.63
CA ARG A 63 11.44 8.29 -2.16
C ARG A 63 12.54 8.81 -3.08
N LYS A 64 12.33 8.74 -4.40
CA LYS A 64 13.29 9.24 -5.39
C LYS A 64 13.47 10.75 -5.26
N GLN A 65 12.38 11.51 -5.19
CA GLN A 65 12.40 12.96 -5.00
C GLN A 65 13.12 13.36 -3.70
N GLN A 66 12.90 12.62 -2.61
CA GLN A 66 13.61 12.87 -1.36
C GLN A 66 15.12 12.60 -1.48
N LYS A 67 15.52 11.53 -2.17
CA LYS A 67 16.93 11.22 -2.39
C LYS A 67 17.62 12.34 -3.19
N GLU A 68 16.98 12.81 -4.26
CA GLU A 68 17.48 13.93 -5.07
C GLU A 68 17.57 15.23 -4.25
N GLN A 69 16.58 15.53 -3.40
CA GLN A 69 16.66 16.67 -2.49
C GLN A 69 17.79 16.56 -1.46
N ASN A 70 18.09 15.36 -0.97
CA ASN A 70 19.18 15.13 -0.02
C ASN A 70 20.55 15.29 -0.65
N GLU A 71 20.72 14.88 -1.91
CA GLU A 71 21.96 15.03 -2.66
C GLU A 71 22.25 16.50 -2.97
N ASN A 72 21.21 17.32 -3.20
CA ASN A 72 21.34 18.74 -3.50
C ASN A 72 21.55 19.63 -2.25
N GLU A 73 21.12 19.21 -1.05
CA GLU A 73 21.31 19.94 0.22
C GLU A 73 21.84 19.06 1.37
N PRO A 74 23.14 18.67 1.34
CA PRO A 74 23.71 17.71 2.28
C PRO A 74 23.83 18.18 3.74
N HIS A 75 23.60 19.47 4.03
CA HIS A 75 23.75 20.05 5.37
C HIS A 75 22.45 20.12 6.18
N ASN A 76 21.31 19.69 5.64
CA ASN A 76 20.06 19.63 6.39
C ASN A 76 19.85 18.23 7.01
N PHE A 77 20.53 17.98 8.14
CA PHE A 77 20.52 16.73 8.91
C PHE A 77 19.22 16.48 9.71
N GLN A 78 18.08 16.99 9.25
CA GLN A 78 16.81 16.53 9.78
C GLN A 78 16.64 15.06 9.40
N ILE A 79 16.38 14.22 10.41
CA ILE A 79 16.09 12.80 10.27
C ILE A 79 14.88 12.67 9.33
N LYS A 80 15.14 12.52 8.03
CA LYS A 80 14.15 12.66 6.96
C LYS A 80 13.30 11.40 6.88
N GLN A 81 12.24 11.39 7.66
CA GLN A 81 11.15 10.44 7.50
C GLN A 81 10.50 10.69 6.14
N ILE A 82 10.23 9.61 5.39
CA ILE A 82 9.57 9.73 4.09
C ILE A 82 8.17 10.30 4.30
N SER A 83 7.86 11.48 3.74
CA SER A 83 6.57 12.15 3.89
C SER A 83 5.53 11.53 2.94
N ILE A 84 5.30 10.23 3.05
CA ILE A 84 4.14 9.56 2.49
C ILE A 84 3.05 9.60 3.56
N ASP A 85 1.82 9.98 3.19
CA ASP A 85 0.68 9.91 4.12
C ASP A 85 0.62 8.48 4.70
N PRO A 86 0.72 8.32 6.04
CA PRO A 86 0.63 7.02 6.70
C PRO A 86 -0.60 6.21 6.25
N LYS A 87 -1.71 6.86 5.92
CA LYS A 87 -2.92 6.19 5.40
C LYS A 87 -2.68 5.41 4.11
N THR A 88 -1.69 5.81 3.29
CA THR A 88 -1.29 5.08 2.08
C THR A 88 -0.82 3.66 2.42
N TRP A 89 -0.04 3.50 3.49
CA TRP A 89 0.44 2.20 3.94
C TRP A 89 -0.69 1.32 4.46
N VAL A 90 -1.63 1.90 5.21
CA VAL A 90 -2.83 1.20 5.67
C VAL A 90 -3.64 0.70 4.48
N LYS A 91 -3.86 1.55 3.48
CA LYS A 91 -4.65 1.20 2.28
C LYS A 91 -3.98 0.10 1.45
N LEU A 92 -2.66 0.18 1.26
CA LEU A 92 -1.88 -0.89 0.64
C LEU A 92 -2.03 -2.21 1.40
N GLY A 93 -1.95 -2.17 2.73
CA GLY A 93 -2.15 -3.34 3.58
C GLY A 93 -3.56 -3.94 3.42
N HIS A 94 -4.60 -3.10 3.41
CA HIS A 94 -5.98 -3.52 3.17
C HIS A 94 -6.15 -4.19 1.81
N PHE A 95 -5.61 -3.61 0.74
CA PHE A 95 -5.73 -4.21 -0.60
C PHE A 95 -5.01 -5.55 -0.70
N HIS A 96 -3.79 -5.66 -0.17
CA HIS A 96 -3.09 -6.94 -0.12
C HIS A 96 -3.84 -7.96 0.73
N LEU A 97 -4.43 -7.55 1.85
CA LEU A 97 -5.24 -8.44 2.69
C LEU A 97 -6.49 -8.95 1.96
N LEU A 98 -7.22 -8.08 1.26
CA LEU A 98 -8.40 -8.48 0.47
C LEU A 98 -8.05 -9.37 -0.73
N LEU A 99 -6.81 -9.32 -1.21
CA LEU A 99 -6.26 -10.24 -2.20
C LEU A 99 -5.66 -11.51 -1.58
N GLU A 100 -5.71 -11.64 -0.24
CA GLU A 100 -5.12 -12.74 0.54
C GLU A 100 -3.58 -12.85 0.40
N GLU A 101 -2.91 -11.74 0.10
CA GLU A 101 -1.46 -11.63 0.05
C GLU A 101 -0.87 -11.26 1.42
N TYR A 102 -1.06 -12.12 2.43
CA TYR A 102 -0.80 -11.82 3.85
C TYR A 102 0.62 -11.31 4.14
N ARG A 103 1.64 -11.84 3.45
CA ARG A 103 3.03 -11.39 3.61
C ARG A 103 3.21 -9.94 3.18
N LYS A 104 2.60 -9.54 2.06
CA LYS A 104 2.67 -8.16 1.55
C LYS A 104 1.83 -7.22 2.40
N ALA A 105 0.66 -7.70 2.87
CA ALA A 105 -0.17 -6.96 3.81
C ALA A 105 0.59 -6.64 5.11
N LEU A 106 1.30 -7.63 5.67
CA LEU A 106 2.13 -7.45 6.86
C LEU A 106 3.22 -6.40 6.63
N SER A 107 3.95 -6.49 5.51
CA SER A 107 5.00 -5.53 5.18
C SER A 107 4.47 -4.10 5.09
N ALA A 108 3.29 -3.89 4.50
CA ALA A 108 2.65 -2.58 4.43
C ALA A 108 2.24 -2.05 5.82
N TYR A 109 1.65 -2.91 6.66
CA TYR A 109 1.30 -2.54 8.03
C TYR A 109 2.52 -2.23 8.91
N GLN A 110 3.64 -2.93 8.72
CA GLN A 110 4.90 -2.61 9.40
C GLN A 110 5.45 -1.24 8.97
N MET A 111 5.30 -0.89 7.69
CA MET A 111 5.65 0.45 7.22
C MET A 111 4.77 1.52 7.87
N PHE A 112 3.48 1.27 8.03
CA PHE A 112 2.58 2.18 8.76
C PHE A 112 3.05 2.43 10.20
N TYR A 113 3.37 1.37 10.96
CA TYR A 113 3.93 1.49 12.32
C TYR A 113 5.18 2.37 12.39
N ARG A 114 6.09 2.22 11.41
CA ARG A 114 7.31 3.03 11.34
C ARG A 114 7.02 4.50 11.01
N THR A 115 5.94 4.77 10.28
CA THR A 115 5.56 6.14 9.89
C THR A 115 4.66 6.85 10.90
N GLN A 116 3.84 6.12 11.67
CA GLN A 116 2.87 6.69 12.59
C GLN A 116 2.81 5.88 13.89
N ALA A 117 3.93 5.89 14.63
CA ALA A 117 4.09 5.10 15.84
C ALA A 117 3.12 5.50 16.98
N ASP A 118 2.76 6.78 17.11
CA ASP A 118 2.04 7.24 18.31
C ASP A 118 0.51 7.09 18.24
N ASN A 119 -0.08 7.12 17.03
CA ASN A 119 -1.54 7.15 16.83
C ASN A 119 -2.10 5.95 16.07
N HIS A 120 -1.30 4.91 15.82
CA HIS A 120 -1.72 3.74 15.05
C HIS A 120 -2.95 3.02 15.65
N TRP A 121 -3.11 3.08 16.98
CA TRP A 121 -4.19 2.43 17.72
C TRP A 121 -5.57 3.07 17.48
N GLN A 122 -5.63 4.29 16.94
CA GLN A 122 -6.89 4.96 16.59
C GLN A 122 -7.49 4.42 15.29
N ASN A 123 -6.69 3.74 14.46
CA ASN A 123 -7.17 3.20 13.21
C ASN A 123 -7.68 1.76 13.40
N ILE A 124 -8.98 1.65 13.68
CA ILE A 124 -9.63 0.37 14.00
C ILE A 124 -9.56 -0.62 12.82
N SER A 125 -9.73 -0.15 11.58
CA SER A 125 -9.63 -1.02 10.40
C SER A 125 -8.20 -1.51 10.19
N PHE A 126 -7.20 -0.67 10.43
CA PHE A 126 -5.82 -1.13 10.47
C PHE A 126 -5.60 -2.25 11.52
N LEU A 127 -6.02 -2.04 12.76
CA LEU A 127 -5.85 -3.03 13.84
C LEU A 127 -6.57 -4.35 13.52
N TYR A 128 -7.79 -4.27 13.00
CA TYR A 128 -8.54 -5.44 12.56
C TYR A 128 -7.78 -6.22 11.47
N GLY A 129 -7.32 -5.51 10.43
CA GLY A 129 -6.53 -6.11 9.36
C GLY A 129 -5.22 -6.73 9.84
N LEU A 130 -4.52 -6.08 10.76
CA LEU A 130 -3.30 -6.61 11.37
C LEU A 130 -3.58 -7.88 12.18
N GLY A 131 -4.66 -7.88 12.97
CA GLY A 131 -5.09 -9.05 13.74
C GLY A 131 -5.36 -10.26 12.83
N LEU A 132 -6.02 -10.05 11.69
CA LEU A 132 -6.25 -11.10 10.69
C LEU A 132 -4.93 -11.66 10.13
N VAL A 133 -3.96 -10.79 9.85
CA VAL A 133 -2.63 -11.20 9.35
C VAL A 133 -1.88 -12.01 10.41
N TYR A 134 -1.87 -11.58 11.68
CA TYR A 134 -1.25 -12.35 12.76
C TYR A 134 -1.95 -13.67 13.00
N PHE A 135 -3.28 -13.69 12.92
CA PHE A 135 -4.05 -14.92 12.99
C PHE A 135 -3.67 -15.90 11.88
N HIS A 136 -3.53 -15.41 10.64
CA HIS A 136 -3.09 -16.25 9.52
C HIS A 136 -1.71 -16.90 9.77
N PHE A 137 -0.76 -16.16 10.33
CA PHE A 137 0.58 -16.66 10.65
C PHE A 137 0.68 -17.42 11.98
N LYS A 138 -0.44 -17.61 12.70
CA LYS A 138 -0.47 -18.19 14.05
C LYS A 138 0.48 -17.48 15.03
N ALA A 139 0.67 -16.17 14.85
CA ALA A 139 1.60 -15.36 15.61
C ALA A 139 0.91 -14.73 16.83
N TYR A 140 0.40 -15.57 17.73
CA TYR A 140 -0.18 -15.15 19.01
C TYR A 140 0.90 -15.29 20.09
N GLN A 141 1.40 -14.19 20.63
CA GLN A 141 2.27 -14.17 21.81
C GLN A 141 1.62 -13.30 22.89
#